data_AF-A0A1E5QCF8-F1
#
_entry.id   AF-A0A1E5QCF8-F1
#
_cell.length_a   1.000
_cell.length_b   1.000
_cell.length_c   1.000
_cell.angle_alpha   90.00
_cell.angle_beta   90.00
_cell.angle_gamma   90.00
#
_symmetry.space_group_name_H-M   'P 1'
#
loop_
_entity.id
_entity.type
_entity.pdbx_description
1 polymer ?
#
loop_
_entity_poly.entity_id
_entity_poly.type
_entity_poly.pdbx_seq_one_letter_code
_entity_poly.pdbx_strand_id
1 'polypeptide(L)' 'MPADLRNQKQMIIEDLKFLIAELEQNPQVSPWVINLALRSVKHKVALWGAQTNAQKIELERLIQLSPPLSESQTL' A
#
# COMPACT_ATOMS: atom_id res chain seq x y z
N MET A 1 -5.85 -8.30 -5.42
CA MET A 1 -4.75 -7.39 -5.03
C MET A 1 -3.43 -8.05 -5.40
N PRO A 2 -2.60 -7.42 -6.26
CA PRO A 2 -1.33 -7.99 -6.69
C PRO A 2 -0.38 -8.26 -5.52
N ALA A 3 0.49 -9.25 -5.68
CA ALA A 3 1.40 -9.73 -4.64
C ALA A 3 2.28 -8.61 -4.07
N ASP A 4 2.73 -7.68 -4.91
CA ASP A 4 3.60 -6.57 -4.51
C ASP A 4 2.91 -5.60 -3.54
N LEU A 5 1.65 -5.24 -3.79
CA LEU A 5 0.90 -4.36 -2.88
C LEU A 5 0.60 -5.06 -1.55
N ARG A 6 0.35 -6.38 -1.57
CA ARG A 6 0.13 -7.16 -0.35
C ARG A 6 1.41 -7.23 0.48
N ASN A 7 2.54 -7.46 -0.17
CA ASN A 7 3.85 -7.50 0.47
C ASN A 7 4.21 -6.14 1.08
N GLN A 8 3.99 -5.03 0.36
CA GLN A 8 4.21 -3.69 0.88
C GLN A 8 3.33 -3.35 2.10
N LYS A 9 2.04 -3.71 2.04
CA LYS A 9 1.14 -3.56 3.19
C LYS A 9 1.67 -4.34 4.40
N GLN A 10 2.10 -5.59 4.19
CA GLN A 10 2.64 -6.40 5.28
C GLN A 10 3.92 -5.79 5.87
N MET A 11 4.83 -5.28 5.04
CA MET A 11 6.05 -4.61 5.52
C MET A 11 5.74 -3.39 6.39
N ILE A 12 4.77 -2.56 6.00
CA ILE A 12 4.34 -1.41 6.82
C ILE A 12 3.82 -1.87 8.18
N ILE A 13 3.05 -2.95 8.22
CA ILE A 13 2.52 -3.52 9.47
C ILE A 13 3.64 -4.05 10.35
N GLU A 14 4.61 -4.78 9.78
CA GLU A 14 5.75 -5.30 10.55
C GLU A 14 6.65 -4.17 11.09
N ASP A 15 6.89 -3.11 10.31
CA ASP A 15 7.64 -1.93 10.79
C ASP A 15 6.96 -1.26 12.00
N LEU A 16 5.62 -1.16 11.98
CA LEU A 16 4.86 -0.59 13.09
C LEU A 16 4.90 -1.49 14.33
N LYS A 17 4.77 -2.81 14.16
CA LYS A 17 4.90 -3.76 15.27
C LYS A 17 6.29 -3.68 15.90
N PHE A 18 7.32 -3.61 15.07
CA PHE A 18 8.70 -3.45 15.53
C PHE A 18 8.87 -2.16 16.34
N LEU A 19 8.38 -1.03 15.82
CA LEU A 19 8.44 0.24 16.54
C LEU A 19 7.70 0.19 17.89
N ILE A 20 6.53 -0.45 17.95
CA ILE A 20 5.77 -0.60 19.20
C ILE A 20 6.57 -1.44 20.20
N ALA A 21 7.09 -2.60 19.78
CA ALA A 21 7.89 -3.46 20.64
C ALA A 21 9.15 -2.76 21.16
N GLU A 22 9.81 -1.96 20.31
CA GLU A 22 10.98 -1.18 20.69
C GLU A 22 10.63 -0.12 21.74
N LEU A 23 9.47 0.53 21.63
CA LEU A 23 9.02 1.52 22.61
C LEU A 23 8.59 0.89 23.95
N GLU A 24 8.00 -0.30 23.91
CA GLU A 24 7.64 -1.05 25.11
C GLU A 24 8.89 -1.54 25.86
N GLN A 25 9.92 -1.99 25.13
CA GLN A 25 11.17 -2.48 25.70
C GLN A 25 12.12 -1.35 26.11
N ASN A 26 12.11 -0.25 25.37
CA ASN A 26 13.00 0.90 25.55
C ASN A 26 12.20 2.20 25.69
N PRO A 27 11.55 2.47 26.85
CA PRO A 27 10.74 3.67 27.06
C PRO A 27 11.56 4.98 27.03
N GLN A 28 12.89 4.88 27.07
CA GLN A 28 13.83 6.00 27.00
C GLN A 28 14.15 6.43 25.55
N VAL A 29 13.59 5.78 24.53
CA VAL A 29 13.81 6.14 23.12
C VAL A 29 13.44 7.60 22.90
N SER A 30 14.36 8.36 22.31
CA SER A 30 14.15 9.79 22.15
C SER A 30 12.97 10.09 21.22
N PRO A 31 12.16 11.11 21.51
CA PRO A 31 11.05 11.52 20.63
C PRO A 31 11.49 11.81 19.19
N TRP A 32 12.75 12.17 18.97
CA TRP A 32 13.31 12.38 17.64
C TRP A 32 13.42 11.06 16.85
N VAL A 33 13.89 9.99 17.47
CA VAL A 33 13.97 8.65 16.83
C VAL A 33 12.57 8.14 16.49
N ILE A 34 11.61 8.31 17.39
CA ILE A 34 10.20 7.94 17.16
C ILE A 34 9.67 8.70 15.94
N ASN A 35 9.88 10.02 15.89
CA ASN A 35 9.45 10.83 14.76
C ASN A 35 10.13 10.43 13.44
N LEU A 36 11.40 10.05 13.47
CA LEU A 36 12.11 9.57 12.28
C LEU A 36 11.50 8.25 11.76
N ALA A 37 11.25 7.30 12.65
CA ALA A 37 10.61 6.03 12.31
C ALA A 37 9.20 6.24 11.74
N LEU A 38 8.38 7.08 12.39
CA LEU A 38 7.03 7.40 11.92
C LEU A 38 7.03 8.12 10.57
N ARG A 39 8.00 9.01 10.31
CA ARG A 39 8.18 9.65 8.99
C ARG A 39 8.49 8.63 7.90
N SER A 40 9.35 7.65 8.20
CA SER A 40 9.67 6.55 7.28
C SER A 40 8.42 5.72 6.96
N VAL A 41 7.65 5.31 7.99
CA VAL A 41 6.39 4.58 7.81
C VAL A 41 5.38 5.40 7.00
N LYS A 42 5.22 6.69 7.31
CA LYS A 42 4.35 7.60 6.55
C LYS A 42 4.71 7.65 5.07
N HIS A 43 6.01 7.69 4.75
CA HIS A 43 6.47 7.67 3.37
C HIS A 43 6.10 6.35 2.67
N LYS A 44 6.30 5.20 3.32
CA LYS A 44 5.91 3.89 2.79
C LYS A 44 4.40 3.79 2.55
N VAL A 45 3.57 4.31 3.46
CA VAL A 45 2.11 4.38 3.29
C VAL A 45 1.72 5.25 2.10
N ALA A 46 2.37 6.40 1.91
CA ALA A 46 2.10 7.27 0.76
C ALA A 46 2.43 6.59 -0.58
N LEU A 47 3.56 5.89 -0.65
CA LEU A 47 3.94 5.11 -1.84
C LEU A 47 2.94 3.99 -2.13
N TRP A 48 2.53 3.24 -1.10
CA TRP A 48 1.52 2.19 -1.24
C TRP A 48 0.17 2.74 -1.74
N GLY A 49 -0.26 3.89 -1.20
CA GLY A 49 -1.47 4.58 -1.65
C GLY A 49 -1.39 5.03 -3.11
N ALA A 50 -0.26 5.63 -3.51
CA ALA A 50 -0.04 6.06 -4.89
C ALA A 50 -0.05 4.88 -5.87
N GLN A 51 0.59 3.76 -5.53
CA GLN A 51 0.59 2.56 -6.37
C GLN A 51 -0.80 1.91 -6.47
N THR A 52 -1.55 1.87 -5.37
CA THR A 52 -2.93 1.36 -5.36
C THR A 52 -3.83 2.21 -6.27
N ASN A 53 -3.66 3.54 -6.22
CA ASN A 53 -4.44 4.45 -7.06
C ASN A 53 -4.06 4.32 -8.56
N ALA A 54 -2.76 4.18 -8.87
CA ALA A 54 -2.31 3.97 -10.24
C ALA A 54 -2.88 2.68 -10.85
N GLN A 55 -2.90 1.58 -10.08
CA GLN A 55 -3.50 0.33 -10.55
C GLN A 55 -5.01 0.44 -10.76
N LYS A 56 -5.71 1.20 -9.92
CA LYS A 56 -7.14 1.46 -10.10
C LYS A 56 -7.41 2.20 -11.42
N ILE A 57 -6.65 3.27 -11.69
CA ILE A 57 -6.78 4.05 -12.93
C ILE A 57 -6.51 3.18 -14.16
N GLU A 58 -5.47 2.33 -14.11
CA GLU A 58 -5.16 1.43 -15.23
C GLU A 58 -6.27 0.39 -15.45
N LEU A 59 -6.87 -0.13 -14.37
CA LEU A 59 -8.02 -1.05 -14.46
C LEU A 59 -9.23 -0.36 -15.11
N GLU A 60 -9.55 0.87 -14.69
CA GLU A 60 -10.63 1.68 -15.26
C GLU A 60 -10.40 1.97 -16.75
N ARG A 61 -9.14 2.24 -17.13
CA ARG A 61 -8.76 2.42 -18.53
C ARG A 61 -8.97 1.15 -19.36
N LEU A 62 -8.54 -0.01 -18.85
CA LEU A 62 -8.72 -1.29 -19.55
C LEU A 62 -10.20 -1.64 -19.72
N ILE A 63 -11.05 -1.34 -18.73
CA ILE A 63 -12.51 -1.52 -18.82
C ILE A 63 -13.09 -0.64 -19.93
N GLN A 64 -12.67 0.62 -20.03
CA GLN A 64 -13.15 1.55 -21.08
C GLN A 64 -12.66 1.17 -22.49
N LEU A 65 -11.48 0.55 -22.59
CA LEU A 65 -10.90 0.10 -23.86
C LEU A 65 -11.40 -1.29 -24.28
N SER A 66 -12.15 -1.99 -23.42
CA SER A 66 -12.79 -3.25 -23.76
C SER A 66 -13.95 -2.96 -24.72
N PRO A 67 -14.01 -3.59 -25.92
CA PRO A 67 -15.17 -3.42 -26.79
C PRO A 67 -16.44 -3.87 -26.05
N PRO A 68 -17.60 -3.23 -26.30
CA PRO A 68 -18.85 -3.81 -25.82
C PRO A 68 -18.90 -5.25 -26.31
N LEU A 69 -19.30 -6.18 -25.45
CA LEU A 69 -19.63 -7.55 -25.83
C LEU A 69 -20.65 -7.43 -26.96
N SER A 70 -20.17 -7.42 -28.20
CA SER A 70 -21.02 -7.48 -29.36
C SER A 70 -21.66 -8.85 -29.23
N GLU A 71 -22.95 -8.84 -28.96
CA GLU A 71 -23.86 -9.97 -29.09
C GLU A 71 -23.70 -10.50 -30.52
N SER A 72 -22.62 -11.23 -30.74
CA SER A 72 -22.41 -12.00 -31.95
C SER A 72 -23.17 -13.29 -31.73
N GLN A 73 -24.32 -13.31 -32.39
CA GLN A 73 -24.81 -14.46 -33.13
C GLN A 73 -25.38 -15.58 -32.26
N THR A 74 -26.69 -15.52 -32.05
CA THR A 74 -27.52 -16.71 -32.25
C THR A 74 -28.60 -16.37 -33.26
N LEU A 75 -28.55 -17.16 -34.34
CA LEU A 75 -29.45 -17.26 -35.49
C LEU A 75 -30.93 -17.34 -35.10
#